data_AF-A0A8H7S070-F1
#
_entry.id   AF-A0A8H7S070-F1
#
_cell.length_a   1.000
_cell.length_b   1.000
_cell.length_c   1.000
_cell.angle_alpha   90.00
_cell.angle_beta   90.00
_cell.angle_gamma   90.00
#
_symmetry.space_group_name_H-M   'P 1'
#
loop_
_entity.id
_entity.type
_entity.pdbx_description
1 polymer ?
#
loop_
_entity_poly.entity_id
_entity_poly.type
_entity_poly.pdbx_seq_one_letter_code
_entity_poly.pdbx_strand_id
1 'polypeptide(L)'
;MLNSSYFITLYFLLFLISCTAFAIPDDEKTASVTTNNNNNPATDATDNANNAKTNPSPALADKSLPKSEKQQNAEKKDASPSKKHKSTDATTPAEQKSPLVKIKDADDFCFFLPSEPNQEVAPTEDYGVAHCTSNDVVKGNKVFPDGFITKMHYNKTSTYVQVTGYLDSEKYGLLANDEGGQYDNHNKGKPIGAKCDGYPHFVNLVEPANQRFCIRCCEFKADCNTGRSQYGCINVIPGDYSDAELVERVFGDVINQEKHMDSSPSLQHQVDALVELASQSTTDSKKMKAEWQMFIQQLQSTYPSETDNLSRASQTTDWFTTVPQWWHFLTQLSVQIHNNEEE
;
A
#
# COMPACT_ATOMS: atom_id res chain seq x y z
N MET A 1 47.48 -41.14 -3.91
CA MET A 1 47.54 -39.79 -4.53
C MET A 1 46.89 -39.88 -5.91
N LEU A 2 46.12 -38.85 -6.27
CA LEU A 2 45.19 -38.70 -7.41
C LEU A 2 43.77 -39.24 -7.12
N ASN A 3 42.93 -38.35 -6.60
CA ASN A 3 41.49 -38.53 -6.44
C ASN A 3 40.76 -37.99 -7.66
N SER A 4 39.81 -38.78 -8.14
CA SER A 4 39.03 -38.55 -9.35
C SER A 4 37.79 -37.69 -9.03
N SER A 5 37.85 -36.43 -9.40
CA SER A 5 36.65 -35.66 -9.75
C SER A 5 36.02 -36.24 -11.04
N TYR A 6 34.73 -35.97 -11.27
CA TYR A 6 33.89 -36.38 -12.42
C TYR A 6 32.92 -37.54 -12.14
N PHE A 7 31.95 -37.36 -11.24
CA PHE A 7 30.72 -38.17 -11.26
C PHE A 7 29.51 -37.51 -10.55
N ILE A 8 29.31 -36.19 -10.66
CA ILE A 8 28.06 -35.55 -10.19
C ILE A 8 27.68 -34.38 -11.12
N THR A 9 27.30 -34.68 -12.36
CA THR A 9 26.61 -33.74 -13.25
C THR A 9 25.80 -34.55 -14.26
N LEU A 10 24.72 -35.22 -13.81
CA LEU A 10 23.66 -35.71 -14.70
C LEU A 10 22.39 -36.16 -13.94
N TYR A 11 21.80 -35.32 -13.10
CA TYR A 11 20.46 -35.61 -12.53
C TYR A 11 19.51 -34.39 -12.42
N PHE A 12 19.84 -33.26 -13.07
CA PHE A 12 19.04 -32.03 -13.01
C PHE A 12 18.39 -31.61 -14.35
N LEU A 13 18.04 -32.58 -15.20
CA LEU A 13 17.30 -32.30 -16.43
C LEU A 13 16.36 -33.47 -16.75
N LEU A 14 15.27 -33.63 -16.00
CA LEU A 14 14.13 -34.49 -16.37
C LEU A 14 12.87 -34.30 -15.50
N PHE A 15 12.57 -33.07 -15.06
CA PHE A 15 11.26 -32.73 -14.53
C PHE A 15 10.78 -31.40 -15.14
N LEU A 16 10.42 -31.45 -16.43
CA LEU A 16 9.47 -30.55 -17.10
C LEU A 16 9.15 -31.20 -18.45
N ILE A 17 7.87 -31.15 -18.84
CA ILE A 17 7.22 -31.74 -20.03
C ILE A 17 6.55 -33.11 -19.79
N SER A 18 5.35 -33.06 -19.21
CA SER A 18 4.23 -33.86 -19.68
C SER A 18 2.92 -33.05 -19.64
N CYS A 19 2.80 -32.05 -20.52
CA CYS A 19 1.48 -31.64 -20.99
C CYS A 19 1.08 -32.59 -22.10
N THR A 20 0.31 -33.63 -21.78
CA THR A 20 -0.41 -34.39 -22.80
C THR A 20 -1.62 -33.58 -23.23
N ALA A 21 -1.59 -33.14 -24.48
CA ALA A 21 -2.73 -32.63 -25.20
C ALA A 21 -3.86 -33.68 -25.18
N PHE A 22 -4.99 -33.34 -24.55
CA PHE A 22 -6.24 -34.05 -24.78
C PHE A 22 -6.84 -33.54 -26.09
N ALA A 23 -6.88 -34.42 -27.09
CA ALA A 23 -7.63 -34.22 -28.32
C ALA A 23 -9.13 -34.21 -28.01
N ILE A 24 -9.82 -33.17 -28.48
CA ILE A 24 -11.29 -33.08 -28.52
C ILE A 24 -11.73 -33.82 -29.79
N PRO A 25 -12.60 -34.85 -29.72
CA PRO A 25 -13.32 -35.32 -30.89
C PRO A 25 -14.56 -34.44 -31.13
N ASP A 26 -14.66 -33.93 -32.36
CA ASP A 26 -15.89 -33.39 -32.94
C ASP A 26 -16.93 -34.51 -33.03
N ASP A 27 -18.12 -34.27 -32.47
CA ASP A 27 -19.33 -34.96 -32.91
C ASP A 27 -20.51 -33.98 -32.92
N GLU A 28 -20.96 -33.73 -34.15
CA GLU A 28 -22.13 -32.97 -34.54
C GLU A 28 -23.39 -33.80 -34.29
N LYS A 29 -24.30 -33.34 -33.41
CA LYS A 29 -25.74 -33.65 -33.53
C LYS A 29 -26.63 -32.69 -32.76
N THR A 30 -27.22 -31.81 -33.55
CA THR A 30 -28.63 -31.37 -33.50
C THR A 30 -29.53 -32.03 -32.44
N ALA A 31 -29.98 -31.23 -31.47
CA ALA A 31 -31.28 -31.42 -30.82
C ALA A 31 -31.85 -30.08 -30.35
N SER A 32 -32.98 -29.76 -30.98
CA SER A 32 -33.96 -28.73 -30.67
C SER A 32 -34.24 -28.53 -29.18
N VAL A 33 -34.09 -27.30 -28.69
CA VAL A 33 -34.71 -26.86 -27.43
C VAL A 33 -36.16 -26.46 -27.72
N THR A 34 -37.08 -27.29 -27.26
CA THR A 34 -38.51 -26.98 -27.13
C THR A 34 -38.71 -26.13 -25.88
N THR A 35 -39.04 -24.84 -26.06
CA THR A 35 -39.56 -23.99 -24.98
C THR A 35 -41.06 -24.23 -24.83
N ASN A 36 -41.50 -24.79 -23.70
CA ASN A 36 -42.91 -24.84 -23.32
C ASN A 36 -43.31 -23.54 -22.60
N ASN A 37 -44.20 -22.78 -23.23
CA ASN A 37 -44.98 -21.70 -22.64
C ASN A 37 -46.22 -22.27 -21.95
N ASN A 38 -46.64 -21.64 -20.84
CA ASN A 38 -48.05 -21.57 -20.44
C ASN A 38 -48.37 -20.22 -19.77
N ASN A 39 -48.94 -19.31 -20.58
CA ASN A 39 -50.09 -18.42 -20.36
C ASN A 39 -50.21 -17.51 -19.12
N ASN A 40 -49.84 -16.22 -19.32
CA ASN A 40 -50.64 -14.96 -19.38
C ASN A 40 -51.96 -14.80 -18.56
N PRO A 41 -52.41 -13.57 -18.19
CA PRO A 41 -52.87 -12.57 -19.20
C PRO A 41 -52.58 -11.07 -18.97
N ALA A 42 -52.28 -10.40 -20.10
CA ALA A 42 -52.77 -9.09 -20.61
C ALA A 42 -52.30 -7.78 -19.90
N THR A 43 -51.79 -6.75 -20.59
CA THR A 43 -52.39 -5.99 -21.70
C THR A 43 -51.38 -5.05 -22.40
N ASP A 44 -51.57 -4.90 -23.72
CA ASP A 44 -51.37 -3.76 -24.64
C ASP A 44 -50.01 -3.11 -25.00
N ALA A 45 -49.76 -3.17 -26.32
CA ALA A 45 -49.33 -2.12 -27.29
C ALA A 45 -48.06 -1.27 -27.00
N THR A 46 -47.11 -1.02 -27.89
CA THR A 46 -46.96 -1.19 -29.35
C THR A 46 -45.50 -0.87 -29.73
N ASP A 47 -44.93 -1.70 -30.60
CA ASP A 47 -44.04 -1.40 -31.74
C ASP A 47 -42.92 -0.34 -31.69
N ASN A 48 -41.71 -0.90 -31.60
CA ASN A 48 -40.68 -0.98 -32.66
C ASN A 48 -39.73 0.19 -32.94
N ALA A 49 -38.45 -0.13 -32.78
CA ALA A 49 -37.26 0.64 -33.04
C ALA A 49 -37.01 0.84 -34.55
N ASN A 50 -36.18 1.83 -34.91
CA ASN A 50 -35.11 1.60 -35.88
C ASN A 50 -34.07 2.74 -35.96
N ASN A 51 -32.83 2.30 -35.77
CA ASN A 51 -31.65 2.56 -36.61
C ASN A 51 -30.66 3.70 -36.25
N ALA A 52 -29.41 3.26 -36.17
CA ALA A 52 -28.20 4.04 -36.00
C ALA A 52 -27.63 4.46 -37.37
N LYS A 53 -27.03 5.65 -37.46
CA LYS A 53 -25.67 5.88 -38.00
C LYS A 53 -25.32 7.38 -38.17
N THR A 54 -24.01 7.63 -38.02
CA THR A 54 -23.15 8.63 -38.69
C THR A 54 -23.04 10.09 -38.18
N ASN A 55 -21.82 10.39 -37.68
CA ASN A 55 -21.10 11.69 -37.65
C ASN A 55 -21.12 12.43 -39.02
N PRO A 56 -20.69 13.72 -39.19
CA PRO A 56 -19.88 14.61 -38.33
C PRO A 56 -20.37 16.10 -38.26
N SER A 57 -19.61 16.96 -37.54
CA SER A 57 -19.72 18.43 -37.50
C SER A 57 -19.32 19.08 -38.86
N PRO A 58 -19.82 20.29 -39.22
CA PRO A 58 -18.95 21.48 -39.14
C PRO A 58 -19.63 22.88 -38.94
N ALA A 59 -18.81 23.81 -38.41
CA ALA A 59 -18.57 25.22 -38.81
C ALA A 59 -19.60 26.39 -38.66
N LEU A 60 -19.15 27.38 -37.86
CA LEU A 60 -18.97 28.84 -38.13
C LEU A 60 -20.15 29.80 -38.39
N ALA A 61 -20.34 30.70 -37.40
CA ALA A 61 -20.33 32.19 -37.43
C ALA A 61 -21.27 33.01 -38.34
N ASP A 62 -21.95 34.01 -37.75
CA ASP A 62 -22.00 35.38 -38.33
C ASP A 62 -22.32 36.49 -37.31
N LYS A 63 -21.61 37.64 -37.48
CA LYS A 63 -21.89 39.10 -37.25
C LYS A 63 -22.70 39.58 -36.01
N SER A 64 -22.45 40.74 -35.38
CA SER A 64 -21.70 41.97 -35.72
C SER A 64 -21.70 42.98 -34.53
N LEU A 65 -20.65 43.80 -34.41
CA LEU A 65 -20.49 45.07 -33.64
C LEU A 65 -21.43 46.20 -34.16
N PRO A 66 -21.60 47.41 -33.53
CA PRO A 66 -20.61 48.28 -32.81
C PRO A 66 -21.10 48.99 -31.51
N LYS A 67 -20.23 49.37 -30.53
CA LYS A 67 -19.57 50.70 -30.24
C LYS A 67 -20.46 51.95 -30.49
N SER A 68 -20.53 53.02 -29.67
CA SER A 68 -19.71 53.58 -28.58
C SER A 68 -20.42 54.77 -27.88
N GLU A 69 -20.14 54.97 -26.58
CA GLU A 69 -19.87 56.25 -25.84
C GLU A 69 -20.81 57.48 -25.94
N LYS A 70 -21.27 57.99 -24.76
CA LYS A 70 -20.88 59.31 -24.19
C LYS A 70 -21.51 59.60 -22.81
N GLN A 71 -20.83 60.50 -22.10
CA GLN A 71 -20.87 60.86 -20.67
C GLN A 71 -21.87 61.96 -20.26
N GLN A 72 -22.14 62.01 -18.94
CA GLN A 72 -22.30 63.17 -18.02
C GLN A 72 -23.60 64.00 -17.96
N ASN A 73 -24.18 64.07 -16.73
CA ASN A 73 -24.51 65.26 -15.90
C ASN A 73 -25.46 64.81 -14.75
N ALA A 74 -25.17 64.92 -13.46
CA ALA A 74 -24.98 66.08 -12.55
C ALA A 74 -26.29 66.59 -11.86
N GLU A 75 -26.25 66.50 -10.51
CA GLU A 75 -26.87 67.34 -9.45
C GLU A 75 -28.26 67.09 -8.79
N LYS A 76 -28.17 66.79 -7.46
CA LYS A 76 -28.89 67.34 -6.28
C LYS A 76 -30.32 66.90 -5.87
N LYS A 77 -30.45 66.27 -4.68
CA LYS A 77 -30.91 66.89 -3.40
C LYS A 77 -31.15 65.86 -2.26
N ASP A 78 -30.52 66.14 -1.11
CA ASP A 78 -30.86 65.96 0.31
C ASP A 78 -31.83 64.86 0.82
N ALA A 79 -31.33 64.00 1.73
CA ALA A 79 -31.77 63.88 3.15
C ALA A 79 -31.05 62.72 3.89
N SER A 80 -30.54 63.01 5.10
CA SER A 80 -29.82 62.12 6.07
C SER A 80 -30.80 61.21 6.87
N PRO A 81 -30.40 60.36 7.87
CA PRO A 81 -29.07 59.98 8.40
C PRO A 81 -28.87 58.48 8.76
N SER A 82 -27.63 58.02 8.99
CA SER A 82 -27.18 57.36 10.26
C SER A 82 -25.79 56.71 10.22
N LYS A 83 -24.87 57.40 10.90
CA LYS A 83 -23.75 57.00 11.78
C LYS A 83 -22.98 55.67 11.57
N LYS A 84 -21.68 55.89 11.32
CA LYS A 84 -20.49 55.06 11.51
C LYS A 84 -20.42 54.34 12.87
N HIS A 85 -19.90 53.11 12.86
CA HIS A 85 -19.03 52.58 13.90
C HIS A 85 -17.62 52.38 13.34
N LYS A 86 -16.63 52.96 14.04
CA LYS A 86 -15.19 52.72 13.89
C LYS A 86 -14.74 51.96 15.14
N SER A 87 -14.09 50.82 14.96
CA SER A 87 -13.19 50.17 15.93
C SER A 87 -12.26 49.28 15.10
N THR A 88 -11.01 49.66 14.82
CA THR A 88 -9.82 49.37 15.63
C THR A 88 -9.89 48.02 16.33
N ASP A 89 -9.37 46.99 15.67
CA ASP A 89 -8.27 46.20 16.24
C ASP A 89 -7.49 45.53 15.09
N ALA A 90 -6.20 45.83 14.99
CA ALA A 90 -5.31 45.20 14.04
C ALA A 90 -4.61 44.05 14.78
N THR A 91 -5.31 42.93 14.89
CA THR A 91 -4.72 41.69 15.37
C THR A 91 -3.73 41.21 14.31
N THR A 92 -2.45 41.31 14.63
CA THR A 92 -1.36 40.60 13.95
C THR A 92 -1.79 39.15 13.70
N PRO A 93 -1.74 38.62 12.47
CA PRO A 93 -2.03 37.21 12.24
C PRO A 93 -1.09 36.39 13.12
N ALA A 94 -1.67 35.56 14.00
CA ALA A 94 -0.92 34.53 14.68
C ALA A 94 -0.13 33.77 13.61
N GLU A 95 1.18 33.61 13.83
CA GLU A 95 2.04 32.79 13.00
C GLU A 95 1.37 31.42 12.85
N GLN A 96 0.75 31.18 11.70
CA GLN A 96 0.02 29.95 11.43
C GLN A 96 1.09 28.87 11.30
N LYS A 97 1.41 28.22 12.42
CA LYS A 97 2.47 27.21 12.47
C LYS A 97 2.10 26.10 11.51
N SER A 98 2.92 25.96 10.47
CA SER A 98 2.83 24.87 9.50
C SER A 98 2.83 23.52 10.24
N PRO A 99 1.94 22.58 9.87
CA PRO A 99 1.99 21.22 10.39
C PRO A 99 3.39 20.62 10.18
N LEU A 100 3.96 20.00 11.21
CA LEU A 100 5.34 19.52 11.19
C LEU A 100 5.42 18.11 11.76
N VAL A 101 6.09 17.23 11.05
CA VAL A 101 6.52 15.91 11.54
C VAL A 101 8.04 15.84 11.58
N LYS A 102 8.58 14.87 12.31
CA LYS A 102 10.02 14.66 12.46
C LYS A 102 10.30 13.18 12.63
N ILE A 103 11.41 12.73 12.06
CA ILE A 103 11.96 11.40 12.33
C ILE A 103 13.38 11.59 12.85
N LYS A 104 13.62 11.21 14.09
CA LYS A 104 14.97 11.20 14.67
C LYS A 104 15.55 9.79 14.63
N ASP A 105 14.82 8.83 15.21
CA ASP A 105 15.15 7.41 15.32
C ASP A 105 13.86 6.58 15.51
N ALA A 106 13.97 5.31 15.89
CA ALA A 106 12.83 4.42 16.09
C ALA A 106 11.97 4.79 17.31
N ASP A 107 12.52 5.48 18.30
CA ASP A 107 11.84 5.82 19.55
C ASP A 107 11.31 7.26 19.54
N ASP A 108 11.87 8.13 18.68
CA ASP A 108 11.53 9.55 18.55
C ASP A 108 11.10 9.89 17.11
N PHE A 109 9.84 9.66 16.78
CA PHE A 109 9.29 10.01 15.48
C PHE A 109 7.82 10.46 15.55
N CYS A 110 7.40 11.15 14.50
CA CYS A 110 6.02 11.58 14.28
C CYS A 110 5.55 11.17 12.88
N PHE A 111 4.26 11.00 12.72
CA PHE A 111 3.61 11.02 11.41
C PHE A 111 2.20 11.64 11.51
N PHE A 112 1.57 11.91 10.37
CA PHE A 112 0.25 12.51 10.32
C PHE A 112 -0.85 11.44 10.42
N LEU A 113 -1.86 11.73 11.24
CA LEU A 113 -3.10 10.95 11.35
C LEU A 113 -4.30 11.87 11.14
N PRO A 114 -5.51 11.30 10.91
CA PRO A 114 -6.75 12.06 11.00
C PRO A 114 -6.79 12.86 12.30
N SER A 115 -7.38 14.05 12.28
CA SER A 115 -7.38 14.91 13.48
C SER A 115 -8.07 14.24 14.67
N GLU A 116 -9.10 13.43 14.42
CA GLU A 116 -9.91 12.77 15.43
C GLU A 116 -10.14 11.28 15.10
N PRO A 117 -10.44 10.43 16.09
CA PRO A 117 -10.85 9.04 15.87
C PRO A 117 -12.10 8.90 15.00
N ASN A 118 -12.31 7.71 14.45
CA ASN A 118 -13.46 7.31 13.62
C ASN A 118 -13.58 8.13 12.32
N GLN A 119 -12.45 8.59 11.78
CA GLN A 119 -12.36 9.24 10.48
C GLN A 119 -11.53 8.39 9.53
N GLU A 120 -11.89 8.41 8.25
CA GLU A 120 -11.07 7.84 7.17
C GLU A 120 -9.81 8.70 6.93
N VAL A 121 -8.71 8.06 6.54
CA VAL A 121 -7.43 8.72 6.29
C VAL A 121 -7.49 9.59 5.03
N ALA A 122 -7.92 9.06 3.89
CA ALA A 122 -7.92 9.81 2.62
C ALA A 122 -8.74 11.13 2.66
N PRO A 123 -9.95 11.18 3.23
CA PRO A 123 -10.73 12.43 3.34
C PRO A 123 -10.15 13.46 4.32
N THR A 124 -9.22 13.06 5.19
CA THR A 124 -8.64 13.91 6.23
C THR A 124 -7.22 14.41 5.92
N GLU A 125 -6.68 14.03 4.75
CA GLU A 125 -5.33 14.39 4.28
C GLU A 125 -5.03 15.89 4.34
N ASP A 126 -6.02 16.76 4.08
CA ASP A 126 -5.83 18.22 4.06
C ASP A 126 -5.61 18.85 5.45
N TYR A 127 -6.00 18.15 6.53
CA TYR A 127 -6.02 18.67 7.91
C TYR A 127 -5.52 17.65 8.94
N GLY A 128 -4.78 16.64 8.50
CA GLY A 128 -4.09 15.71 9.39
C GLY A 128 -3.23 16.41 10.45
N VAL A 129 -3.08 15.75 11.59
CA VAL A 129 -2.36 16.26 12.76
C VAL A 129 -1.18 15.35 13.08
N ALA A 130 -0.04 15.95 13.40
CA ALA A 130 1.15 15.21 13.81
C ALA A 130 0.88 14.48 15.12
N HIS A 131 1.01 13.15 15.07
CA HIS A 131 1.07 12.29 16.23
C HIS A 131 2.50 11.76 16.36
N CYS A 132 3.01 11.67 17.58
CA CYS A 132 4.40 11.27 17.84
C CYS A 132 4.50 10.30 19.00
N THR A 133 5.66 9.67 19.13
CA THR A 133 6.00 8.78 20.25
C THR A 133 6.04 9.49 21.60
N SER A 134 6.31 10.80 21.63
CA SER A 134 6.27 11.64 22.84
C SER A 134 5.86 13.08 22.54
N ASN A 135 5.56 13.87 23.57
CA ASN A 135 5.20 15.29 23.44
C ASN A 135 6.36 16.21 23.06
N ASP A 136 7.60 15.72 23.11
CA ASP A 136 8.80 16.53 22.93
C ASP A 136 9.39 16.44 21.52
N VAL A 137 8.86 15.55 20.66
CA VAL A 137 9.38 15.35 19.29
C VAL A 137 9.10 16.57 18.41
N VAL A 138 7.86 17.08 18.42
CA VAL A 138 7.46 18.31 17.70
C VAL A 138 6.48 19.10 18.56
N LYS A 139 6.74 20.39 18.78
CA LYS A 139 5.87 21.24 19.60
C LYS A 139 4.40 21.22 19.13
N GLY A 140 3.50 20.81 20.02
CA GLY A 140 2.05 20.81 19.78
C GLY A 140 1.55 19.56 19.07
N ASN A 141 2.34 18.50 18.99
CA ASN A 141 1.88 17.20 18.54
C ASN A 141 0.88 16.57 19.52
N LYS A 142 0.13 15.59 19.01
CA LYS A 142 -0.57 14.60 19.84
C LYS A 142 0.38 13.40 20.08
N VAL A 143 0.21 12.66 21.17
CA VAL A 143 0.98 11.42 21.42
C VAL A 143 0.21 10.24 20.85
N PHE A 144 0.91 9.26 20.27
CA PHE A 144 0.30 7.98 19.92
C PHE A 144 -0.33 7.33 21.16
N PRO A 145 -1.54 6.75 21.06
CA PRO A 145 -2.09 5.94 22.14
C PRO A 145 -1.18 4.75 22.47
N ASP A 146 -1.21 4.30 23.72
CA ASP A 146 -0.44 3.12 24.15
C ASP A 146 -0.82 1.89 23.32
N GLY A 147 0.19 1.20 22.79
CA GLY A 147 0.04 0.02 21.93
C GLY A 147 -0.41 0.33 20.50
N PHE A 148 -0.57 1.60 20.11
CA PHE A 148 -0.94 1.96 18.74
C PHE A 148 0.16 1.59 17.74
N ILE A 149 1.43 1.83 18.05
CA ILE A 149 2.54 1.34 17.23
C ILE A 149 2.92 -0.04 17.75
N THR A 150 2.70 -1.06 16.93
CA THR A 150 2.97 -2.45 17.30
C THR A 150 4.36 -2.89 16.87
N LYS A 151 4.86 -2.35 15.76
CA LYS A 151 6.22 -2.58 15.25
C LYS A 151 6.72 -1.35 14.49
N MET A 152 8.02 -1.08 14.58
CA MET A 152 8.67 -0.03 13.81
C MET A 152 10.10 -0.39 13.41
N HIS A 153 10.48 0.02 12.21
CA HIS A 153 11.81 -0.13 11.63
C HIS A 153 12.33 1.21 11.17
N TYR A 154 13.42 1.66 11.79
CA TYR A 154 14.07 2.90 11.40
C TYR A 154 15.18 2.63 10.39
N ASN A 155 15.23 3.42 9.32
CA ASN A 155 16.34 3.41 8.37
C ASN A 155 16.75 4.84 8.00
N LYS A 156 18.05 5.07 7.91
CA LYS A 156 18.66 6.35 7.54
C LYS A 156 19.72 6.15 6.48
N THR A 157 19.65 6.98 5.44
CA THR A 157 20.67 7.07 4.39
C THR A 157 21.23 8.50 4.33
N SER A 158 22.06 8.78 3.33
CA SER A 158 22.52 10.13 3.04
C SER A 158 21.43 11.04 2.47
N THR A 159 20.33 10.49 1.95
CA THR A 159 19.28 11.29 1.26
C THR A 159 17.91 11.19 1.91
N TYR A 160 17.68 10.26 2.84
CA TYR A 160 16.42 10.15 3.55
C TYR A 160 16.53 9.54 4.94
N VAL A 161 15.49 9.75 5.75
CA VAL A 161 15.18 8.98 6.96
C VAL A 161 13.76 8.44 6.83
N GLN A 162 13.51 7.24 7.36
CA GLN A 162 12.18 6.65 7.36
C GLN A 162 11.90 5.84 8.61
N VAL A 163 10.61 5.67 8.87
CA VAL A 163 10.08 4.65 9.77
C VAL A 163 8.99 3.89 9.03
N THR A 164 9.08 2.57 9.04
CA THR A 164 8.13 1.64 8.42
C THR A 164 7.67 0.65 9.48
N GLY A 165 6.42 0.20 9.44
CA GLY A 165 5.97 -0.72 10.48
C GLY A 165 4.48 -0.98 10.51
N TYR A 166 4.04 -1.50 11.64
CA TYR A 166 2.66 -1.90 11.90
C TYR A 166 2.08 -1.11 13.06
N LEU A 167 0.77 -0.97 13.01
CA LEU A 167 -0.04 -0.31 14.02
C LEU A 167 -1.18 -1.21 14.46
N ASP A 168 -1.88 -0.80 15.52
CA ASP A 168 -3.18 -1.34 15.94
C ASP A 168 -4.21 -0.22 15.75
N SER A 169 -4.96 -0.29 14.65
CA SER A 169 -5.93 0.72 14.24
C SER A 169 -6.97 1.04 15.32
N GLU A 170 -7.35 0.07 16.15
CA GLU A 170 -8.36 0.23 17.20
C GLU A 170 -7.88 1.14 18.32
N LYS A 171 -6.57 1.17 18.62
CA LYS A 171 -6.01 1.99 19.71
C LYS A 171 -6.18 3.49 19.47
N TYR A 172 -6.14 3.92 18.21
CA TYR A 172 -6.45 5.28 17.81
C TYR A 172 -7.93 5.46 17.43
N GLY A 173 -8.61 4.38 17.05
CA GLY A 173 -9.94 4.43 16.45
C GLY A 173 -9.91 4.72 14.95
N LEU A 174 -8.90 4.26 14.22
CA LEU A 174 -8.93 4.20 12.76
C LEU A 174 -9.93 3.12 12.34
N LEU A 175 -10.68 3.36 11.27
CA LEU A 175 -11.68 2.41 10.78
C LEU A 175 -10.99 1.19 10.18
N ALA A 176 -11.30 -0.02 10.66
CA ALA A 176 -10.62 -1.24 10.24
C ALA A 176 -10.81 -1.59 8.75
N ASN A 177 -11.81 -1.01 8.09
CA ASN A 177 -12.09 -1.16 6.66
C ASN A 177 -11.61 0.03 5.81
N ASP A 178 -10.88 0.97 6.41
CA ASP A 178 -10.27 2.08 5.67
C ASP A 178 -8.97 1.60 5.00
N GLU A 179 -8.97 1.64 3.68
CA GLU A 179 -7.82 1.27 2.84
C GLU A 179 -6.65 2.26 2.96
N GLY A 180 -6.89 3.43 3.57
CA GLY A 180 -5.86 4.38 3.93
C GLY A 180 -5.75 5.60 3.02
N GLY A 181 -4.64 6.32 3.17
CA GLY A 181 -4.36 7.55 2.44
C GLY A 181 -2.90 7.97 2.53
N GLN A 182 -2.58 9.11 1.93
CA GLN A 182 -1.23 9.66 1.82
C GLN A 182 -1.19 11.14 2.24
N TYR A 183 -0.44 11.41 3.30
CA TYR A 183 0.00 12.74 3.66
C TYR A 183 1.36 13.02 3.00
N ASP A 184 1.48 14.14 2.31
CA ASP A 184 2.72 14.55 1.66
C ASP A 184 2.78 16.06 1.46
N ASN A 185 3.93 16.58 1.03
CA ASN A 185 4.07 17.99 0.68
C ASN A 185 4.01 18.26 -0.83
N HIS A 186 3.33 17.41 -1.60
CA HIS A 186 3.09 17.66 -3.02
C HIS A 186 2.16 18.87 -3.21
N ASN A 187 2.45 19.73 -4.19
CA ASN A 187 1.73 20.97 -4.45
C ASN A 187 1.65 21.89 -3.21
N LYS A 188 0.46 22.06 -2.63
CA LYS A 188 0.22 22.88 -1.42
C LYS A 188 0.45 22.10 -0.12
N GLY A 189 0.75 20.82 -0.23
CA GLY A 189 0.82 19.87 0.87
C GLY A 189 -0.54 19.42 1.36
N LYS A 190 -0.55 18.20 1.86
CA LYS A 190 -1.62 17.51 2.54
C LYS A 190 -1.01 16.92 3.82
N PRO A 191 -1.12 17.60 4.97
CA PRO A 191 -1.88 18.84 5.22
C PRO A 191 -1.28 20.10 4.58
N ILE A 192 -2.07 21.17 4.44
CA ILE A 192 -1.60 22.42 3.82
C ILE A 192 -0.39 22.98 4.58
N GLY A 193 0.70 23.18 3.85
CA GLY A 193 1.96 23.70 4.40
C GLY A 193 2.74 22.70 5.25
N ALA A 194 2.36 21.42 5.26
CA ALA A 194 3.05 20.38 6.01
C ALA A 194 4.51 20.23 5.62
N LYS A 195 5.36 19.93 6.61
CA LYS A 195 6.80 19.75 6.45
C LYS A 195 7.28 18.55 7.25
N CYS A 196 8.43 18.01 6.85
CA CYS A 196 9.24 17.19 7.73
C CYS A 196 10.48 17.97 8.18
N ASP A 197 10.76 17.95 9.49
CA ASP A 197 11.89 18.66 10.08
C ASP A 197 13.21 18.22 9.46
N GLY A 198 13.96 19.18 8.89
CA GLY A 198 15.24 18.93 8.24
C GLY A 198 15.18 18.40 6.80
N TYR A 199 13.98 18.21 6.21
CA TYR A 199 13.84 17.66 4.86
C TYR A 199 12.86 18.45 3.98
N PRO A 200 13.20 18.73 2.71
CA PRO A 200 12.32 19.46 1.79
C PRO A 200 11.15 18.63 1.28
N HIS A 201 11.18 17.30 1.39
CA HIS A 201 10.13 16.40 0.92
C HIS A 201 9.75 15.39 1.99
N PHE A 202 8.49 14.97 2.01
CA PHE A 202 8.06 13.83 2.80
C PHE A 202 6.90 13.09 2.14
N VAL A 203 6.74 11.84 2.50
CA VAL A 203 5.56 11.02 2.20
C VAL A 203 5.25 10.17 3.42
N ASN A 204 3.98 10.10 3.78
CA ASN A 204 3.46 9.32 4.89
C ASN A 204 2.18 8.63 4.45
N LEU A 205 2.12 7.30 4.57
CA LEU A 205 0.89 6.55 4.36
C LEU A 205 0.49 5.85 5.65
N VAL A 206 -0.82 5.74 5.82
CA VAL A 206 -1.47 5.05 6.93
C VAL A 206 -2.53 4.17 6.29
N GLU A 207 -2.46 2.86 6.54
CA GLU A 207 -3.29 1.82 5.92
C GLU A 207 -3.96 0.99 7.02
N PRO A 208 -5.07 1.49 7.61
CA PRO A 208 -5.75 0.83 8.71
C PRO A 208 -6.16 -0.61 8.42
N ALA A 209 -6.70 -0.89 7.22
CA ALA A 209 -7.10 -2.23 6.80
C ALA A 209 -5.94 -3.24 6.75
N ASN A 210 -4.71 -2.76 6.52
CA ASN A 210 -3.51 -3.58 6.54
C ASN A 210 -2.72 -3.48 7.85
N GLN A 211 -3.24 -2.76 8.84
CA GLN A 211 -2.56 -2.49 10.11
C GLN A 211 -1.15 -1.91 9.93
N ARG A 212 -0.95 -1.08 8.89
CA ARG A 212 0.39 -0.69 8.43
C ARG A 212 0.54 0.82 8.34
N PHE A 213 1.75 1.29 8.59
CA PHE A 213 2.11 2.69 8.35
C PHE A 213 3.54 2.79 7.82
N CYS A 214 3.80 3.93 7.20
CA CYS A 214 5.14 4.28 6.75
C CYS A 214 5.26 5.79 6.62
N ILE A 215 6.43 6.31 6.96
CA ILE A 215 6.80 7.70 6.74
C ILE A 215 8.26 7.78 6.29
N ARG A 216 8.53 8.64 5.31
CA ARG A 216 9.87 8.97 4.86
C ARG A 216 10.00 10.47 4.67
N CYS A 217 11.12 11.02 5.12
CA CYS A 217 11.53 12.40 4.88
C CYS A 217 12.77 12.39 3.99
N CYS A 218 12.73 13.15 2.89
CA CYS A 218 13.69 13.05 1.80
C CYS A 218 14.33 14.40 1.45
N GLU A 219 15.62 14.37 1.13
CA GLU A 219 16.36 15.47 0.52
C GLU A 219 15.92 15.70 -0.93
N PHE A 220 15.69 14.61 -1.67
CA PHE A 220 15.29 14.67 -3.06
C PHE A 220 13.87 14.16 -3.27
N LYS A 221 13.12 14.83 -4.14
CA LYS A 221 11.75 14.42 -4.52
C LYS A 221 11.70 12.98 -5.05
N ALA A 222 12.76 12.52 -5.71
CA ALA A 222 12.84 11.16 -6.24
C ALA A 222 12.78 10.05 -5.17
N ASP A 223 13.17 10.36 -3.94
CA ASP A 223 13.14 9.39 -2.82
C ASP A 223 11.77 9.34 -2.12
N CYS A 224 10.89 10.32 -2.38
CA CYS A 224 9.56 10.48 -1.78
C CYS A 224 8.48 10.50 -2.88
N ASN A 225 7.95 9.32 -3.19
CA ASN A 225 6.95 9.15 -4.24
C ASN A 225 5.55 9.63 -3.82
N THR A 226 5.28 10.92 -3.99
CA THR A 226 3.99 11.57 -3.69
C THR A 226 2.91 11.31 -4.75
N GLY A 227 1.64 11.52 -4.41
CA GLY A 227 0.49 11.33 -5.30
C GLY A 227 0.17 9.86 -5.65
N ARG A 228 0.55 8.92 -4.80
CA ARG A 228 0.41 7.46 -5.02
C ARG A 228 -0.29 6.73 -3.87
N SER A 229 -1.30 7.34 -3.26
CA SER A 229 -2.01 6.78 -2.09
C SER A 229 -2.50 5.34 -2.30
N GLN A 230 -3.03 5.01 -3.48
CA GLN A 230 -3.56 3.68 -3.81
C GLN A 230 -2.50 2.56 -3.93
N TYR A 231 -1.21 2.92 -3.99
CA TYR A 231 -0.14 1.93 -4.13
C TYR A 231 0.25 1.33 -2.77
N GLY A 232 -0.01 2.04 -1.69
CA GLY A 232 0.28 1.58 -0.34
C GLY A 232 1.75 1.65 0.08
N CYS A 233 2.01 1.40 1.37
CA CYS A 233 3.30 1.63 2.00
C CYS A 233 4.45 0.86 1.36
N ILE A 234 4.25 -0.43 1.12
CA ILE A 234 5.26 -1.33 0.57
C ILE A 234 5.77 -0.83 -0.78
N ASN A 235 4.88 -0.28 -1.62
CA ASN A 235 5.23 0.17 -2.96
C ASN A 235 5.74 1.63 -2.99
N VAL A 236 5.24 2.49 -2.10
CA VAL A 236 5.61 3.91 -2.07
C VAL A 236 6.90 4.16 -1.28
N ILE A 237 7.05 3.48 -0.14
CA ILE A 237 8.20 3.56 0.77
C ILE A 237 8.77 2.15 0.95
N PRO A 238 9.63 1.68 0.02
CA PRO A 238 10.33 0.42 0.21
C PRO A 238 11.21 0.48 1.47
N GLY A 239 11.23 -0.59 2.25
CA GLY A 239 12.04 -0.67 3.46
C GLY A 239 11.55 -1.77 4.37
N ASP A 240 12.13 -1.90 5.56
CA ASP A 240 11.84 -3.02 6.43
C ASP A 240 10.42 -2.98 7.00
N TYR A 241 9.61 -3.95 6.61
CA TYR A 241 8.30 -4.25 7.23
C TYR A 241 8.31 -5.67 7.80
N SER A 242 9.48 -6.21 8.12
CA SER A 242 9.56 -7.55 8.66
C SER A 242 8.90 -7.61 10.03
N ASP A 243 8.11 -8.65 10.22
CA ASP A 243 7.65 -9.03 11.54
C ASP A 243 8.37 -10.35 11.86
N ALA A 244 9.63 -10.23 12.32
CA ALA A 244 10.47 -11.40 12.60
C ALA A 244 9.81 -12.35 13.61
N GLU A 245 9.07 -11.81 14.59
CA GLU A 245 8.32 -12.61 15.57
C GLU A 245 7.11 -13.32 14.96
N LEU A 246 6.42 -12.70 14.01
CA LEU A 246 5.35 -13.36 13.25
C LEU A 246 5.92 -14.48 12.39
N VAL A 247 7.00 -14.22 11.66
CA VAL A 247 7.65 -15.24 10.84
C VAL A 247 8.09 -16.41 11.72
N GLU A 248 8.77 -16.15 12.82
CA GLU A 248 9.20 -17.18 13.77
C GLU A 248 8.01 -18.00 14.31
N ARG A 249 6.94 -17.33 14.76
CA ARG A 249 5.74 -18.01 15.28
C ARG A 249 5.05 -18.87 14.24
N VAL A 250 4.79 -18.33 13.05
CA VAL A 250 4.04 -19.04 12.00
C VAL A 250 4.81 -20.26 11.52
N PHE A 251 6.12 -20.12 11.30
CA PHE A 251 6.95 -21.26 10.90
C PHE A 251 7.13 -22.26 12.06
N GLY A 252 7.13 -21.82 13.32
CA GLY A 252 7.06 -22.69 14.49
C GLY A 252 5.75 -23.50 14.57
N ASP A 253 4.61 -22.87 14.32
CA ASP A 253 3.31 -23.54 14.28
C ASP A 253 3.24 -24.59 13.15
N VAL A 254 3.82 -24.29 11.99
CA VAL A 254 3.97 -25.25 10.87
C VAL A 254 4.83 -26.45 11.28
N ILE A 255 6.00 -26.23 11.91
CA ILE A 255 6.88 -27.31 12.39
C ILE A 255 6.16 -28.21 13.40
N ASN A 256 5.40 -27.62 14.32
CA ASN A 256 4.64 -28.38 15.31
C ASN A 256 3.55 -29.25 14.67
N GLN A 257 2.94 -28.81 13.57
CA GLN A 257 2.00 -29.62 12.82
C GLN A 257 2.71 -30.71 11.99
N GLU A 258 3.92 -30.46 11.46
CA GLU A 258 4.73 -31.47 10.76
C GLU A 258 5.08 -32.68 11.63
N LYS A 259 5.34 -32.49 12.92
CA LYS A 259 5.62 -33.58 13.88
C LYS A 259 4.52 -34.65 13.94
N HIS A 260 3.34 -34.40 13.36
CA HIS A 260 2.20 -35.32 13.31
C HIS A 260 1.89 -35.90 11.91
N MET A 261 2.66 -35.57 10.86
CA MET A 261 2.46 -36.06 9.49
C MET A 261 3.70 -36.77 8.92
N ASP A 262 3.61 -38.08 8.75
CA ASP A 262 4.71 -39.00 8.37
C ASP A 262 5.21 -38.87 6.90
N SER A 263 4.67 -37.93 6.10
CA SER A 263 4.90 -37.90 4.64
C SER A 263 5.05 -36.51 4.00
N SER A 264 5.29 -35.45 4.76
CA SER A 264 5.59 -34.12 4.19
C SER A 264 7.10 -33.98 3.92
N PRO A 265 7.54 -33.33 2.83
CA PRO A 265 8.93 -32.91 2.70
C PRO A 265 9.28 -31.99 3.86
N SER A 266 10.34 -32.27 4.62
CA SER A 266 10.77 -31.45 5.76
C SER A 266 10.83 -29.96 5.36
N LEU A 267 10.16 -29.12 6.14
CA LEU A 267 10.16 -27.66 5.98
C LEU A 267 11.59 -27.11 5.88
N GLN A 268 12.52 -27.65 6.67
CA GLN A 268 13.94 -27.31 6.66
C GLN A 268 14.54 -27.48 5.26
N HIS A 269 14.33 -28.64 4.63
CA HIS A 269 14.87 -28.92 3.30
C HIS A 269 14.28 -28.00 2.22
N GLN A 270 13.01 -27.61 2.37
CA GLN A 270 12.36 -26.66 1.44
C GLN A 270 12.96 -25.25 1.58
N VAL A 271 13.22 -24.78 2.79
CA VAL A 271 13.85 -23.46 3.02
C VAL A 271 15.32 -23.46 2.62
N ASP A 272 16.07 -24.53 2.86
CA ASP A 272 17.47 -24.64 2.44
C ASP A 272 17.62 -24.58 0.92
N ALA A 273 16.68 -25.16 0.17
CA ALA A 273 16.66 -25.04 -1.29
C ALA A 273 16.50 -23.58 -1.77
N LEU A 274 15.73 -22.76 -1.04
CA LEU A 274 15.60 -21.33 -1.33
C LEU A 274 16.87 -20.57 -0.98
N VAL A 275 17.58 -20.93 0.10
CA VAL A 275 18.88 -20.35 0.46
C VAL A 275 19.92 -20.65 -0.61
N GLU A 276 19.97 -21.89 -1.10
CA GLU A 276 20.86 -22.29 -2.18
C GLU A 276 20.56 -21.51 -3.46
N LEU A 277 19.27 -21.37 -3.82
CA LEU A 277 18.84 -20.58 -4.96
C LEU A 277 19.30 -19.11 -4.85
N ALA A 278 19.13 -18.50 -3.69
CA ALA A 278 19.55 -17.12 -3.42
C ALA A 278 21.08 -16.92 -3.51
N SER A 279 21.85 -18.01 -3.39
CA SER A 279 23.32 -18.00 -3.50
C SER A 279 23.82 -18.12 -4.95
N GLN A 280 22.96 -18.43 -5.92
CA GLN A 280 23.34 -18.60 -7.32
C GLN A 280 23.55 -17.26 -8.02
N SER A 281 24.62 -17.15 -8.82
CA SER A 281 24.96 -15.92 -9.56
C SER A 281 23.94 -15.51 -10.64
N THR A 282 23.08 -16.44 -11.07
CA THR A 282 22.05 -16.20 -12.10
C THR A 282 20.70 -15.81 -11.49
N THR A 283 20.56 -15.87 -10.16
CA THR A 283 19.32 -15.53 -9.47
C THR A 283 19.19 -14.01 -9.35
N ASP A 284 17.98 -13.51 -9.62
CA ASP A 284 17.61 -12.12 -9.38
C ASP A 284 16.47 -12.04 -8.35
N SER A 285 16.21 -10.82 -7.85
CA SER A 285 15.19 -10.60 -6.82
C SER A 285 13.77 -10.94 -7.29
N LYS A 286 13.50 -10.90 -8.60
CA LYS A 286 12.18 -11.23 -9.15
C LYS A 286 11.97 -12.75 -9.12
N LYS A 287 13.01 -13.52 -9.47
CA LYS A 287 13.02 -14.98 -9.33
C LYS A 287 12.83 -15.37 -7.86
N MET A 288 13.57 -14.76 -6.94
CA MET A 288 13.41 -15.06 -5.51
C MET A 288 11.99 -14.79 -5.00
N LYS A 289 11.39 -13.66 -5.40
CA LYS A 289 10.01 -13.35 -5.03
C LYS A 289 9.02 -14.39 -5.54
N ALA A 290 9.17 -14.85 -6.78
CA ALA A 290 8.29 -15.88 -7.36
C ALA A 290 8.43 -17.23 -6.65
N GLU A 291 9.65 -17.66 -6.35
CA GLU A 291 9.93 -18.95 -5.69
C GLU A 291 9.45 -18.93 -4.23
N TRP A 292 9.65 -17.82 -3.51
CA TRP A 292 9.08 -17.61 -2.19
C TRP A 292 7.55 -17.67 -2.18
N GLN A 293 6.89 -17.03 -3.16
CA GLN A 293 5.43 -17.07 -3.28
C GLN A 293 4.91 -18.49 -3.56
N MET A 294 5.60 -19.26 -4.40
CA MET A 294 5.23 -20.66 -4.65
C MET A 294 5.41 -21.52 -3.39
N PHE A 295 6.50 -21.31 -2.65
CA PHE A 295 6.75 -21.98 -1.38
C PHE A 295 5.64 -21.68 -0.35
N ILE A 296 5.28 -20.41 -0.15
CA ILE A 296 4.17 -20.03 0.74
C ILE A 296 2.85 -20.65 0.29
N GLN A 297 2.55 -20.64 -1.00
CA GLN A 297 1.31 -21.23 -1.52
C GLN A 297 1.25 -22.76 -1.28
N GLN A 298 2.38 -23.44 -1.39
CA GLN A 298 2.50 -24.86 -1.04
C GLN A 298 2.21 -25.07 0.46
N LEU A 299 2.80 -24.26 1.34
CA LEU A 299 2.52 -24.34 2.78
C LEU A 299 1.04 -24.08 3.09
N GLN A 300 0.41 -23.09 2.47
CA GLN A 300 -1.01 -22.82 2.67
C GLN A 300 -1.90 -24.00 2.25
N SER A 301 -1.53 -24.71 1.20
CA SER A 301 -2.24 -25.92 0.77
C SER A 301 -2.05 -27.09 1.74
N THR A 302 -0.87 -27.21 2.37
CA THR A 302 -0.56 -28.27 3.33
C THR A 302 -1.15 -27.98 4.71
N TYR A 303 -1.17 -26.71 5.13
CA TYR A 303 -1.60 -26.22 6.45
C TYR A 303 -2.74 -25.20 6.33
N PRO A 304 -3.97 -25.63 5.99
CA PRO A 304 -5.09 -24.70 5.78
C PRO A 304 -5.42 -23.82 7.00
N SER A 305 -5.14 -24.29 8.23
CA SER A 305 -5.38 -23.50 9.46
C SER A 305 -4.48 -22.27 9.55
N GLU A 306 -3.32 -22.29 8.90
CA GLU A 306 -2.32 -21.22 8.95
C GLU A 306 -2.39 -20.29 7.73
N THR A 307 -3.42 -20.41 6.87
CA THR A 307 -3.47 -19.68 5.59
C THR A 307 -3.28 -18.16 5.75
N ASP A 308 -4.03 -17.55 6.68
CA ASP A 308 -3.97 -16.10 6.94
C ASP A 308 -2.63 -15.70 7.55
N ASN A 309 -2.11 -16.53 8.46
CA ASN A 309 -0.83 -16.34 9.12
C ASN A 309 0.34 -16.43 8.13
N LEU A 310 0.34 -17.42 7.24
CA LEU A 310 1.30 -17.59 6.15
C LEU A 310 1.21 -16.44 5.13
N SER A 311 0.01 -15.96 4.83
CA SER A 311 -0.18 -14.78 3.97
C SER A 311 0.48 -13.54 4.57
N ARG A 312 0.28 -13.30 5.88
CA ARG A 312 0.91 -12.19 6.59
C ARG A 312 2.43 -12.37 6.70
N ALA A 313 2.91 -13.58 6.99
CA ALA A 313 4.34 -13.89 7.02
C ALA A 313 4.98 -13.65 5.65
N SER A 314 4.31 -14.02 4.55
CA SER A 314 4.80 -13.73 3.19
C SER A 314 4.94 -12.23 2.92
N GLN A 315 3.99 -11.41 3.38
CA GLN A 315 4.02 -9.95 3.18
C GLN A 315 5.23 -9.28 3.83
N THR A 316 5.85 -9.89 4.84
CA THR A 316 7.08 -9.38 5.48
C THR A 316 8.27 -9.26 4.52
N THR A 317 8.22 -9.99 3.40
CA THR A 317 9.27 -10.03 2.37
C THR A 317 8.97 -9.15 1.16
N ASP A 318 7.80 -8.52 1.10
CA ASP A 318 7.33 -7.85 -0.12
C ASP A 318 8.22 -6.68 -0.58
N TRP A 319 8.94 -6.09 0.38
CA TRP A 319 9.85 -4.97 0.19
C TRP A 319 11.25 -5.38 -0.26
N PHE A 320 11.57 -6.67 -0.29
CA PHE A 320 12.86 -7.14 -0.76
C PHE A 320 13.03 -6.88 -2.26
N THR A 321 13.96 -5.98 -2.59
CA THR A 321 14.28 -5.58 -3.96
C THR A 321 15.61 -6.14 -4.46
N THR A 322 16.38 -6.79 -3.59
CA THR A 322 17.73 -7.26 -3.88
C THR A 322 17.93 -8.70 -3.40
N VAL A 323 18.74 -9.48 -4.11
CA VAL A 323 19.09 -10.86 -3.72
C VAL A 323 19.74 -10.93 -2.32
N PRO A 324 20.62 -10.00 -1.90
CA PRO A 324 21.15 -9.99 -0.54
C PRO A 324 20.09 -9.90 0.57
N GLN A 325 18.99 -9.14 0.36
CA GLN A 325 17.88 -9.10 1.32
C GLN A 325 17.20 -10.46 1.45
N TRP A 326 16.89 -11.08 0.30
CA TRP A 326 16.33 -12.44 0.25
C TRP A 326 17.24 -13.47 0.92
N TRP A 327 18.53 -13.46 0.58
CA TRP A 327 19.51 -14.39 1.13
C TRP A 327 19.63 -14.26 2.64
N HIS A 328 19.71 -13.03 3.16
CA HIS A 328 19.80 -12.79 4.59
C HIS A 328 18.56 -13.31 5.32
N PHE A 329 17.36 -12.97 4.83
CA PHE A 329 16.10 -13.44 5.39
C PHE A 329 15.98 -14.97 5.39
N LEU A 330 16.21 -15.61 4.24
CA LEU A 330 16.09 -17.07 4.12
C LEU A 330 17.11 -17.80 4.99
N THR A 331 18.33 -17.25 5.13
CA THR A 331 19.35 -17.81 6.01
C THR A 331 18.93 -17.73 7.48
N GLN A 332 18.36 -16.61 7.92
CA GLN A 332 17.83 -16.48 9.29
C GLN A 332 16.67 -17.45 9.52
N LEU A 333 15.76 -17.56 8.56
CA LEU A 333 14.62 -18.48 8.63
C LEU A 333 15.07 -19.95 8.70
N SER A 334 16.05 -20.36 7.88
CA SER A 334 16.64 -21.70 7.92
C SER A 334 17.23 -22.03 9.28
N VAL A 335 17.98 -21.10 9.89
CA VAL A 335 18.53 -21.28 11.24
C VAL A 335 17.43 -21.40 12.29
N GLN A 336 16.37 -20.59 12.19
CA GLN A 336 15.24 -20.64 13.12
C GLN A 336 14.49 -21.98 13.05
N ILE A 337 14.21 -22.47 11.85
CA ILE A 337 13.54 -23.77 11.64
C ILE A 337 14.40 -24.89 12.22
N HIS A 338 15.71 -24.88 11.94
CA HIS A 338 16.62 -25.90 12.43
C HIS A 338 16.65 -25.98 13.97
N ASN A 339 16.73 -24.82 14.65
CA ASN A 339 16.72 -24.78 16.11
C ASN A 339 15.41 -25.32 16.71
N ASN A 340 14.28 -25.09 16.05
CA ASN A 340 12.96 -25.57 16.51
C ASN A 340 12.73 -27.07 16.27
N GLU A 341 13.46 -27.70 15.34
CA GLU A 341 13.42 -29.16 15.15
C GLU A 341 14.18 -29.91 16.26
N GLU A 342 15.17 -29.28 16.91
CA GLU A 342 15.98 -29.87 17.98
C GLU A 342 15.31 -29.82 19.38
N GLU A 343 14.24 -29.03 19.56
CA GLU A 343 13.44 -28.92 20.80
C GLU A 343 12.25 -29.90 20.87
#